data_AF-A0A5B8LEF5-F1
#
_entry.id   AF-A0A5B8LEF5-F1
#
_cell.length_a   1.000
_cell.length_b   1.000
_cell.length_c   1.000
_cell.angle_alpha   90.00
_cell.angle_beta   90.00
_cell.angle_gamma   90.00
#
_symmetry.space_group_name_H-M   'P 1'
#
loop_
_entity.id
_entity.type
_entity.pdbx_description
1 polymer ?
#
loop_
_entity_poly.entity_id
_entity_poly.type
_entity_poly.pdbx_seq_one_letter_code
_entity_poly.pdbx_strand_id
1 'polypeptide(L)'
;MGRPVGDRDQIPPRLEPHDRRRPFHQRQQLLRLQAEVGEGNGAEAFFTQFSFLGFDPRGKRDKYANYFTNNRNIMLIQRAYALENPRKWSGYGDDAWGFSAGVNNGGGRPLQRDDNGTLEVHAALGAMPIRRRDRCALRHYYRDLGPRLWGVYGFPDSFNESQGWYEEAYMALDQAQTVAMIENYRTGLLWKLFMSNPKSSPRSTGSVL
;
A
#
# COMPACT_ATOMS: atom_id res chain seq x y z
N MET A 1 29.11 -6.29 11.85
CA MET A 1 29.20 -4.81 11.82
C MET A 1 27.81 -4.24 11.55
N GLY A 2 27.35 -3.29 12.37
CA GLY A 2 26.19 -2.42 12.17
C GLY A 2 24.80 -3.06 12.09
N ARG A 3 24.04 -3.08 13.19
CA ARG A 3 22.57 -3.19 13.09
C ARG A 3 22.05 -1.93 12.38
N PRO A 4 21.17 -2.03 11.37
CA PRO A 4 20.63 -0.84 10.72
C PRO A 4 19.92 0.02 11.75
N VAL A 5 20.20 1.33 11.68
CA VAL A 5 19.65 2.39 12.55
C VAL A 5 18.12 2.26 12.61
N GLY A 6 17.59 2.38 13.83
CA GLY A 6 16.29 1.87 14.22
C GLY A 6 15.09 2.45 13.47
N ASP A 7 14.20 1.53 13.09
CA ASP A 7 12.85 1.73 12.54
C ASP A 7 11.86 2.44 13.50
N ARG A 8 12.37 3.05 14.58
CA ARG A 8 11.56 3.66 15.66
C ARG A 8 11.22 5.14 15.41
N ASP A 9 11.90 5.80 14.47
CA ASP A 9 11.75 7.24 14.21
C ASP A 9 10.73 7.60 13.11
N GLN A 10 9.91 6.65 12.66
CA GLN A 10 9.06 6.87 11.47
C GLN A 10 7.58 6.56 11.66
N ILE A 11 7.08 6.46 12.90
CA ILE A 11 5.63 6.45 13.11
C ILE A 11 5.14 7.88 12.85
N PRO A 12 4.30 8.13 11.84
CA PRO A 12 3.77 9.47 11.62
C PRO A 12 3.07 9.94 12.90
N PRO A 13 3.25 11.22 13.30
CA PRO A 13 2.66 11.74 14.53
C PRO A 13 1.15 11.49 14.55
N ARG A 14 0.56 11.24 15.71
CA ARG A 14 -0.90 11.07 15.78
C ARG A 14 -1.56 12.43 15.56
N LEU A 15 -2.59 12.52 14.72
CA LEU A 15 -3.36 13.75 14.61
C LEU A 15 -4.04 14.08 15.94
N GLU A 16 -3.79 15.30 16.42
CA GLU A 16 -4.48 15.84 17.58
C GLU A 16 -5.98 15.98 17.29
N PRO A 17 -6.87 15.88 18.30
CA PRO A 17 -8.32 15.91 18.10
C PRO A 17 -8.82 17.13 17.32
N HIS A 18 -8.18 18.29 17.48
CA HIS A 18 -8.54 19.52 16.79
C HIS A 18 -8.08 19.53 15.32
N ASP A 19 -6.97 18.86 14.99
CA ASP A 19 -6.46 18.76 13.62
C ASP A 19 -7.29 17.82 12.75
N ARG A 20 -8.07 16.90 13.35
CA ARG A 20 -8.98 15.99 12.62
C ARG A 20 -10.05 16.72 11.83
N ARG A 21 -10.32 17.99 12.10
CA ARG A 21 -11.32 18.79 11.36
C ARG A 21 -10.76 19.51 10.12
N ARG A 22 -9.45 19.56 9.95
CA ARG A 22 -8.80 20.24 8.80
C ARG A 22 -8.99 19.44 7.50
N PRO A 23 -8.95 20.05 6.31
CA PRO A 23 -8.96 19.31 5.04
C PRO A 23 -7.86 18.23 4.95
N PHE A 24 -8.12 17.12 4.26
CA PHE A 24 -7.23 15.96 4.21
C PHE A 24 -5.80 16.29 3.81
N HIS A 25 -5.63 17.13 2.79
CA HIS A 25 -4.30 17.57 2.34
C HIS A 25 -3.50 18.28 3.44
N GLN A 26 -4.15 19.08 4.31
CA GLN A 26 -3.48 19.75 5.42
C GLN A 26 -3.11 18.77 6.53
N ARG A 27 -3.95 17.75 6.77
CA ARG A 27 -3.64 16.69 7.74
C ARG A 27 -2.53 15.78 7.26
N GLN A 28 -2.42 15.50 5.96
CA GLN A 28 -1.29 14.78 5.37
C GLN A 28 0.05 15.49 5.62
N GLN A 29 0.06 16.82 5.44
CA GLN A 29 1.21 17.66 5.78
C GLN A 29 1.56 17.59 7.27
N LEU A 30 0.55 17.63 8.16
CA LEU A 30 0.74 17.51 9.61
C LEU A 30 1.26 16.12 10.02
N LEU A 31 0.81 15.07 9.34
CA LEU A 31 1.31 13.69 9.51
C LEU A 31 2.71 13.49 8.91
N ARG A 32 3.27 14.50 8.24
CA ARG A 32 4.49 14.41 7.41
C ARG A 32 4.45 13.28 6.38
N LEU A 33 3.24 12.91 5.96
CA LEU A 33 3.00 11.91 4.94
C LEU A 33 2.92 12.62 3.60
N GLN A 34 4.08 12.92 3.02
CA GLN A 34 4.18 13.45 1.67
C GLN A 34 4.88 12.42 0.78
N ALA A 35 4.28 12.12 -0.36
CA ALA A 35 4.99 11.45 -1.43
C ALA A 35 5.95 12.49 -2.07
N GLU A 36 7.22 12.13 -2.21
CA GLU A 36 8.21 12.92 -2.95
C GLU A 36 7.86 12.92 -4.45
N VAL A 37 7.30 11.81 -4.95
CA VAL A 37 6.81 11.64 -6.32
C VAL A 37 5.55 10.77 -6.34
N GLY A 38 4.65 11.03 -7.29
CA GLY A 38 3.40 10.28 -7.46
C GLY A 38 2.26 11.19 -7.90
N GLU A 39 1.23 10.59 -8.51
CA GLU A 39 0.07 11.37 -8.95
C GLU A 39 -0.81 11.78 -7.76
N GLY A 40 -0.99 13.09 -7.62
CA GLY A 40 -1.86 13.69 -6.62
C GLY A 40 -1.39 13.43 -5.19
N ASN A 41 -2.36 13.27 -4.28
CA ASN A 41 -2.15 13.25 -2.84
C ASN A 41 -2.20 11.84 -2.25
N GLY A 42 -1.85 10.79 -2.98
CA GLY A 42 -1.85 9.43 -2.40
C GLY A 42 -1.80 8.25 -3.34
N ALA A 43 -1.97 8.44 -4.66
CA ALA A 43 -1.90 7.46 -5.74
C ALA A 43 -2.64 6.12 -5.51
N GLU A 44 -2.80 5.34 -6.58
CA GLU A 44 -3.32 3.98 -6.49
C GLU A 44 -2.24 3.03 -5.96
N ALA A 45 -2.63 2.00 -5.18
CA ALA A 45 -1.66 1.20 -4.45
C ALA A 45 -0.72 0.43 -5.39
N PHE A 46 -1.24 -0.02 -6.53
CA PHE A 46 -0.49 -0.82 -7.49
C PHE A 46 0.78 -0.11 -8.00
N PHE A 47 0.82 1.22 -8.03
CA PHE A 47 2.02 1.98 -8.42
C PHE A 47 3.21 1.75 -7.49
N THR A 48 2.95 1.37 -6.24
CA THR A 48 3.99 1.03 -5.25
C THR A 48 4.35 -0.45 -5.24
N GLN A 49 3.67 -1.26 -6.04
CA GLN A 49 3.73 -2.72 -5.98
C GLN A 49 4.28 -3.33 -7.27
N PHE A 50 3.67 -3.10 -8.44
CA PHE A 50 4.04 -3.84 -9.68
C PHE A 50 5.52 -3.73 -10.05
N SER A 51 6.03 -2.50 -10.16
CA SER A 51 7.45 -2.27 -10.48
C SER A 51 8.39 -2.83 -9.40
N PHE A 52 7.87 -3.04 -8.19
CA PHE A 52 8.62 -3.41 -7.00
C PHE A 52 8.41 -4.86 -6.56
N LEU A 53 7.76 -5.69 -7.39
CA LEU A 53 7.67 -7.13 -7.15
C LEU A 53 9.05 -7.79 -7.21
N GLY A 54 9.85 -7.39 -8.20
CA GLY A 54 11.23 -7.83 -8.38
C GLY A 54 12.26 -6.76 -8.01
N PHE A 55 12.08 -5.52 -8.48
CA PHE A 55 13.03 -4.46 -8.19
C PHE A 55 12.91 -4.03 -6.72
N ASP A 56 13.95 -4.30 -5.92
CA ASP A 56 13.96 -3.99 -4.50
C ASP A 56 14.07 -2.47 -4.29
N PRO A 57 13.03 -1.78 -3.77
CA PRO A 57 13.05 -0.33 -3.59
C PRO A 57 13.98 0.12 -2.46
N ARG A 58 14.44 -0.78 -1.59
CA ARG A 58 15.23 -0.41 -0.40
C ARG A 58 16.59 0.14 -0.81
N GLY A 59 16.90 1.32 -0.30
CA GLY A 59 18.13 2.04 -0.65
C GLY A 59 18.19 2.54 -2.10
N LYS A 60 17.09 2.44 -2.87
CA LYS A 60 17.01 2.98 -4.22
C LYS A 60 16.58 4.43 -4.18
N ARG A 61 17.41 5.28 -4.75
CA ARG A 61 17.22 6.72 -4.80
C ARG A 61 17.69 7.24 -6.15
N ASP A 62 16.96 8.20 -6.69
CA ASP A 62 17.40 9.04 -7.80
C ASP A 62 17.40 10.53 -7.40
N LYS A 63 17.44 11.42 -8.39
CA LYS A 63 17.43 12.87 -8.16
C LYS A 63 16.09 13.39 -7.62
N TYR A 64 15.03 12.58 -7.65
CA TYR A 64 13.67 12.97 -7.28
C TYR A 64 13.22 12.35 -5.97
N ALA A 65 13.47 11.05 -5.74
CA ALA A 65 12.91 10.36 -4.59
C ALA A 65 13.75 9.19 -4.07
N ASN A 66 13.56 8.86 -2.80
CA ASN A 66 13.82 7.52 -2.28
C ASN A 66 12.56 6.65 -2.46
N TYR A 67 12.64 5.63 -3.31
CA TYR A 67 11.45 4.85 -3.69
C TYR A 67 10.83 4.09 -2.53
N PHE A 68 11.62 3.55 -1.60
CA PHE A 68 11.06 2.85 -0.43
C PHE A 68 10.29 3.81 0.47
N THR A 69 10.88 4.97 0.78
CA THR A 69 10.24 6.01 1.59
C THR A 69 9.00 6.56 0.91
N ASN A 70 9.08 6.83 -0.40
CA ASN A 70 7.96 7.34 -1.17
C ASN A 70 6.78 6.37 -1.19
N ASN A 71 7.04 5.10 -1.51
CA ASN A 71 6.03 4.05 -1.53
C ASN A 71 5.40 3.85 -0.14
N ARG A 72 6.20 3.95 0.92
CA ARG A 72 5.72 3.94 2.31
C ARG A 72 4.77 5.07 2.62
N ASN A 73 5.10 6.28 2.19
CA ASN A 73 4.24 7.43 2.44
C ASN A 73 2.91 7.31 1.69
N ILE A 74 2.91 6.80 0.45
CA ILE A 74 1.70 6.50 -0.32
C ILE A 74 0.80 5.50 0.44
N MET A 75 1.35 4.36 0.91
CA MET A 75 0.55 3.36 1.65
C MET A 75 0.01 3.92 2.98
N LEU A 76 0.81 4.72 3.69
CA LEU A 76 0.38 5.36 4.93
C LEU A 76 -0.73 6.39 4.70
N ILE A 77 -0.68 7.11 3.59
CA ILE A 77 -1.76 8.03 3.17
C ILE A 77 -3.06 7.28 2.93
N GLN A 78 -3.02 6.18 2.17
CA GLN A 78 -4.20 5.38 1.89
C GLN A 78 -4.87 4.91 3.17
N ARG A 79 -4.08 4.36 4.08
CA ARG A 79 -4.58 3.93 5.38
C ARG A 79 -5.14 5.08 6.22
N ALA A 80 -4.47 6.23 6.23
CA ALA A 80 -4.95 7.41 6.94
C ALA A 80 -6.31 7.89 6.42
N TYR A 81 -6.51 7.83 5.10
CA TYR A 81 -7.79 8.14 4.47
C TYR A 81 -8.89 7.15 4.89
N ALA A 82 -8.63 5.84 4.85
CA ALA A 82 -9.59 4.85 5.31
C ALA A 82 -9.94 5.01 6.80
N LEU A 83 -8.97 5.34 7.65
CA LEU A 83 -9.23 5.60 9.06
C LEU A 83 -10.08 6.84 9.29
N GLU A 84 -9.90 7.88 8.48
CA GLU A 84 -10.74 9.08 8.55
C GLU A 84 -12.15 8.81 8.04
N ASN A 85 -12.27 8.03 6.96
CA ASN A 85 -13.52 7.64 6.34
C ASN A 85 -14.48 8.83 6.12
N PRO A 86 -14.09 9.85 5.33
CA PRO A 86 -14.85 11.08 5.20
C PRO A 86 -16.25 10.87 4.59
N ARG A 87 -16.42 9.79 3.81
CA ARG A 87 -17.71 9.39 3.22
C ARG A 87 -18.55 8.48 4.12
N LYS A 88 -18.00 8.07 5.27
CA LYS A 88 -18.65 7.22 6.29
C LYS A 88 -19.10 5.86 5.76
N TRP A 89 -18.29 5.25 4.89
CA TRP A 89 -18.52 3.89 4.41
C TRP A 89 -18.41 2.86 5.55
N SER A 90 -19.27 1.85 5.53
CA SER A 90 -19.14 0.70 6.43
C SER A 90 -17.87 -0.09 6.13
N GLY A 91 -17.27 -0.68 7.16
CA GLY A 91 -16.08 -1.53 7.03
C GLY A 91 -14.75 -0.78 7.09
N TYR A 92 -14.66 0.48 6.67
CA TYR A 92 -13.39 1.22 6.65
C TYR A 92 -12.78 1.40 8.06
N GLY A 93 -11.45 1.25 8.17
CA GLY A 93 -10.77 1.48 9.44
C GLY A 93 -9.27 1.14 9.48
N ASP A 94 -8.75 0.99 10.70
CA ASP A 94 -7.32 0.71 10.97
C ASP A 94 -6.84 -0.62 10.35
N ASP A 95 -7.79 -1.55 10.18
CA ASP A 95 -7.63 -2.93 9.72
C ASP A 95 -8.39 -3.23 8.41
N ALA A 96 -8.99 -2.21 7.78
CA ALA A 96 -9.72 -2.34 6.52
C ALA A 96 -9.53 -1.08 5.68
N TRP A 97 -8.64 -1.18 4.70
CA TRP A 97 -8.20 -0.09 3.83
C TRP A 97 -7.56 -0.68 2.57
N GLY A 98 -7.34 0.13 1.54
CA GLY A 98 -6.70 -0.31 0.31
C GLY A 98 -7.39 0.29 -0.89
N PHE A 99 -6.72 1.24 -1.55
CA PHE A 99 -7.25 1.96 -2.70
C PHE A 99 -6.32 1.69 -3.89
N SER A 100 -6.87 1.04 -4.90
CA SER A 100 -6.15 0.69 -6.13
C SER A 100 -7.14 0.54 -7.28
N ALA A 101 -6.63 0.32 -8.49
CA ALA A 101 -7.38 -0.22 -9.62
C ALA A 101 -7.95 -1.60 -9.25
N GLY A 102 -9.22 -1.85 -9.57
CA GLY A 102 -9.94 -3.07 -9.22
C GLY A 102 -11.36 -3.07 -9.76
N VAL A 103 -12.08 -4.17 -9.62
CA VAL A 103 -13.48 -4.28 -10.05
C VAL A 103 -14.35 -3.38 -9.17
N ASN A 104 -15.18 -2.55 -9.80
CA ASN A 104 -16.08 -1.60 -9.15
C ASN A 104 -15.38 -0.58 -8.23
N ASN A 105 -14.10 -0.31 -8.46
CA ASN A 105 -13.40 0.74 -7.74
C ASN A 105 -13.86 2.12 -8.27
N GLY A 106 -14.28 3.05 -7.40
CA GLY A 106 -14.81 4.35 -7.87
C GLY A 106 -13.79 5.23 -8.62
N GLY A 107 -12.51 4.86 -8.59
CA GLY A 107 -11.37 5.63 -9.07
C GLY A 107 -10.07 5.30 -8.35
N GLY A 108 -10.11 4.44 -7.33
CA GLY A 108 -8.93 3.74 -6.78
C GLY A 108 -7.96 4.61 -5.97
N ARG A 109 -8.29 5.88 -5.73
CA ARG A 109 -7.44 6.83 -5.00
C ARG A 109 -8.06 7.22 -3.66
N PRO A 110 -7.24 7.56 -2.64
CA PRO A 110 -7.70 8.03 -1.33
C PRO A 110 -8.23 9.48 -1.41
N LEU A 111 -9.29 9.68 -2.20
CA LEU A 111 -9.92 10.94 -2.53
C LEU A 111 -11.44 10.75 -2.56
N GLN A 112 -12.21 11.68 -1.98
CA GLN A 112 -13.68 11.54 -1.90
C GLN A 112 -14.37 11.41 -3.27
N ARG A 113 -13.78 11.95 -4.34
CA ARG A 113 -14.31 11.84 -5.71
C ARG A 113 -14.04 10.48 -6.35
N ASP A 114 -13.01 9.77 -5.88
CA ASP A 114 -12.52 8.50 -6.44
C ASP A 114 -12.89 7.30 -5.52
N ASP A 115 -13.65 7.56 -4.45
CA ASP A 115 -14.02 6.60 -3.40
C ASP A 115 -15.53 6.36 -3.40
N ASN A 116 -15.94 5.15 -3.79
CA ASN A 116 -17.33 4.67 -3.77
C ASN A 116 -17.60 3.61 -2.67
N GLY A 117 -16.65 3.42 -1.74
CA GLY A 117 -16.74 2.44 -0.65
C GLY A 117 -16.14 1.08 -0.95
N THR A 118 -15.63 0.86 -2.17
CA THR A 118 -14.98 -0.39 -2.57
C THR A 118 -13.51 -0.38 -2.14
N LEU A 119 -13.10 -1.42 -1.41
CA LEU A 119 -11.71 -1.65 -1.00
C LEU A 119 -11.10 -2.79 -1.80
N GLU A 120 -9.85 -2.58 -2.19
CA GLU A 120 -9.05 -3.56 -2.92
C GLU A 120 -8.20 -4.38 -1.94
N VAL A 121 -8.43 -5.70 -1.89
CA VAL A 121 -7.78 -6.54 -0.87
C VAL A 121 -6.27 -6.57 -1.08
N HIS A 122 -5.84 -6.71 -2.33
CA HIS A 122 -4.42 -6.76 -2.70
C HIS A 122 -3.67 -5.49 -2.33
N ALA A 123 -4.32 -4.32 -2.30
CA ALA A 123 -3.69 -3.05 -1.95
C ALA A 123 -3.11 -3.07 -0.54
N ALA A 124 -3.89 -3.56 0.44
CA ALA A 124 -3.42 -3.67 1.83
C ALA A 124 -2.39 -4.79 2.00
N LEU A 125 -2.60 -5.94 1.35
CA LEU A 125 -1.72 -7.10 1.50
C LEU A 125 -0.37 -6.87 0.82
N GLY A 126 -0.38 -6.21 -0.34
CA GLY A 126 0.81 -5.82 -1.09
C GLY A 126 1.69 -4.79 -0.36
N ALA A 127 1.14 -4.07 0.62
CA ALA A 127 1.88 -3.11 1.44
C ALA A 127 2.74 -3.75 2.55
N MET A 128 2.62 -5.05 2.80
CA MET A 128 3.32 -5.73 3.90
C MET A 128 4.84 -5.51 3.97
N PRO A 129 5.61 -5.54 2.86
CA PRO A 129 7.06 -5.28 2.91
C PRO A 129 7.41 -3.88 3.39
N ILE A 130 6.49 -2.93 3.20
CA ILE A 130 6.66 -1.53 3.50
C ILE A 130 6.17 -1.21 4.91
N ARG A 131 5.09 -1.87 5.36
CA ARG A 131 4.50 -1.65 6.68
C ARG A 131 4.06 -2.97 7.32
N ARG A 132 4.86 -3.44 8.27
CA ARG A 132 4.65 -4.73 8.97
C ARG A 132 3.32 -4.86 9.73
N ARG A 133 2.65 -3.73 10.03
CA ARG A 133 1.37 -3.68 10.75
C ARG A 133 0.18 -4.04 9.84
N ASP A 134 0.38 -4.16 8.54
CA ASP A 134 -0.69 -4.53 7.58
C ASP A 134 -1.11 -6.00 7.68
N ARG A 135 -0.39 -6.79 8.48
CA ARG A 135 -0.87 -8.09 8.96
C ARG A 135 -2.18 -8.01 9.76
N CYS A 136 -2.54 -6.84 10.29
CA CYS A 136 -3.85 -6.65 10.90
C CYS A 136 -4.98 -6.68 9.85
N ALA A 137 -4.77 -6.05 8.68
CA ALA A 137 -5.73 -6.12 7.58
C ALA A 137 -5.88 -7.54 7.05
N LEU A 138 -4.77 -8.27 6.86
CA LEU A 138 -4.82 -9.70 6.53
C LEU A 138 -5.67 -10.49 7.53
N ARG A 139 -5.49 -10.24 8.83
CA ARG A 139 -6.22 -10.94 9.89
C ARG A 139 -7.71 -10.63 9.83
N HIS A 140 -8.07 -9.37 9.64
CA HIS A 140 -9.46 -8.94 9.53
C HIS A 140 -10.13 -9.56 8.30
N TYR A 141 -9.52 -9.41 7.13
CA TYR A 141 -10.02 -9.98 5.87
C TYR A 141 -10.20 -11.49 5.96
N TYR A 142 -9.25 -12.20 6.59
CA TYR A 142 -9.32 -13.65 6.72
C TYR A 142 -10.29 -14.13 7.80
N ARG A 143 -10.27 -13.53 9.00
CA ARG A 143 -10.98 -14.07 10.17
C ARG A 143 -12.38 -13.52 10.32
N ASP A 144 -12.56 -12.24 10.02
CA ASP A 144 -13.81 -11.54 10.28
C ASP A 144 -14.65 -11.50 8.99
N LEU A 145 -14.01 -11.25 7.85
CA LEU A 145 -14.68 -11.26 6.53
C LEU A 145 -14.55 -12.58 5.76
N GLY A 146 -13.76 -13.53 6.26
CA GLY A 146 -13.44 -14.80 5.60
C GLY A 146 -14.63 -15.57 5.04
N PRO A 147 -15.76 -15.71 5.76
CA PRO A 147 -16.94 -16.40 5.22
C PRO A 147 -17.50 -15.81 3.91
N ARG A 148 -17.16 -14.55 3.59
CA ARG A 148 -17.61 -13.82 2.39
C ARG A 148 -16.46 -13.50 1.43
N LEU A 149 -15.23 -13.38 1.95
CA LEU A 149 -14.07 -12.84 1.25
C LEU A 149 -12.94 -13.86 1.04
N TRP A 150 -13.10 -15.12 1.48
CA TRP A 150 -12.08 -16.16 1.27
C TRP A 150 -12.62 -17.29 0.41
N GLY A 151 -11.94 -17.58 -0.69
CA GLY A 151 -12.26 -18.69 -1.56
C GLY A 151 -11.04 -19.49 -2.03
N VAL A 152 -11.24 -20.31 -3.06
CA VAL A 152 -10.28 -21.36 -3.46
C VAL A 152 -8.93 -20.83 -3.95
N TYR A 153 -8.89 -19.59 -4.44
CA TYR A 153 -7.66 -18.93 -4.88
C TYR A 153 -7.16 -17.86 -3.89
N GLY A 154 -7.75 -17.79 -2.69
CA GLY A 154 -7.44 -16.79 -1.68
C GLY A 154 -8.52 -15.71 -1.60
N PHE A 155 -8.12 -14.45 -1.50
CA PHE A 155 -9.06 -13.34 -1.51
C PHE A 155 -9.47 -13.00 -2.94
N PRO A 156 -10.75 -12.72 -3.23
CA PRO A 156 -11.13 -12.10 -4.49
C PRO A 156 -10.59 -10.67 -4.55
N ASP A 157 -10.81 -10.01 -5.69
CA ASP A 157 -10.23 -8.70 -5.96
C ASP A 157 -10.60 -7.63 -4.90
N SER A 158 -11.90 -7.42 -4.73
CA SER A 158 -12.42 -6.26 -4.01
C SER A 158 -13.73 -6.57 -3.26
N PHE A 159 -14.13 -5.66 -2.38
CA PHE A 159 -15.40 -5.75 -1.65
C PHE A 159 -15.90 -4.37 -1.22
N ASN A 160 -17.20 -4.29 -0.93
CA ASN A 160 -17.86 -3.09 -0.44
C ASN A 160 -18.91 -3.46 0.61
N GLU A 161 -18.55 -3.37 1.91
CA GLU A 161 -19.46 -3.71 3.00
C GLU A 161 -20.69 -2.79 3.07
N SER A 162 -20.56 -1.54 2.63
CA SER A 162 -21.68 -0.58 2.61
C SER A 162 -22.79 -1.00 1.66
N GLN A 163 -22.42 -1.72 0.59
CA GLN A 163 -23.35 -2.24 -0.40
C GLN A 163 -23.64 -3.73 -0.21
N GLY A 164 -23.02 -4.38 0.78
CA GLY A 164 -23.10 -5.83 0.95
C GLY A 164 -22.54 -6.62 -0.23
N TRP A 165 -21.65 -6.01 -1.02
CA TRP A 165 -21.11 -6.57 -2.25
C TRP A 165 -19.70 -7.14 -2.01
N TYR A 166 -19.45 -8.34 -2.54
CA TYR A 166 -18.19 -9.06 -2.43
C TYR A 166 -17.90 -9.64 -3.82
N GLU A 167 -16.72 -9.36 -4.35
CA GLU A 167 -16.36 -9.87 -5.67
C GLU A 167 -16.23 -11.40 -5.65
N GLU A 168 -16.66 -12.04 -6.74
CA GLU A 168 -16.49 -13.49 -6.96
C GLU A 168 -15.30 -13.78 -7.87
N ALA A 169 -14.90 -12.81 -8.69
CA ALA A 169 -13.77 -12.92 -9.60
C ALA A 169 -12.41 -12.77 -8.90
N TYR A 170 -11.42 -13.46 -9.47
CA TYR A 170 -10.03 -13.36 -9.05
C TYR A 170 -9.23 -12.76 -10.20
N MET A 171 -8.65 -11.58 -9.97
CA MET A 171 -7.79 -10.95 -10.95
C MET A 171 -6.34 -11.42 -10.80
N ALA A 172 -5.76 -11.94 -11.88
CA ALA A 172 -4.42 -12.54 -11.86
C ALA A 172 -3.34 -11.54 -11.40
N LEU A 173 -3.50 -10.27 -11.76
CA LEU A 173 -2.59 -9.19 -11.38
C LEU A 173 -2.55 -9.01 -9.85
N ASP A 174 -3.72 -9.04 -9.21
CA ASP A 174 -3.88 -8.75 -7.77
C ASP A 174 -3.51 -9.96 -6.91
N GLN A 175 -3.82 -11.17 -7.39
CA GLN A 175 -3.36 -12.42 -6.77
C GLN A 175 -1.82 -12.52 -6.77
N ALA A 176 -1.20 -12.26 -7.92
CA ALA A 176 0.25 -12.36 -8.07
C ALA A 176 0.97 -11.34 -7.18
N GLN A 177 0.49 -10.10 -7.12
CA GLN A 177 1.03 -9.06 -6.24
C GLN A 177 0.97 -9.48 -4.76
N THR A 178 -0.18 -9.98 -4.32
CA THR A 178 -0.39 -10.42 -2.93
C THR A 178 0.65 -11.45 -2.53
N VAL A 179 0.79 -12.51 -3.32
CA VAL A 179 1.75 -13.59 -3.03
C VAL A 179 3.19 -13.08 -3.07
N ALA A 180 3.55 -12.34 -4.13
CA ALA A 180 4.89 -11.84 -4.35
C ALA A 180 5.36 -10.89 -3.23
N MET A 181 4.50 -9.95 -2.84
CA MET A 181 4.82 -8.98 -1.79
C MET A 181 4.84 -9.64 -0.41
N ILE A 182 3.95 -10.59 -0.12
CA ILE A 182 4.04 -11.37 1.13
C ILE A 182 5.37 -12.12 1.20
N GLU A 183 5.83 -12.73 0.11
CA GLU A 183 7.11 -13.44 0.09
C GLU A 183 8.30 -12.47 0.24
N ASN A 184 8.26 -11.31 -0.41
CA ASN A 184 9.27 -10.27 -0.22
C ASN A 184 9.32 -9.76 1.22
N TYR A 185 8.16 -9.65 1.89
CA TYR A 185 8.08 -9.32 3.30
C TYR A 185 8.72 -10.40 4.20
N ARG A 186 8.49 -11.68 3.89
CA ARG A 186 8.97 -12.81 4.69
C ARG A 186 10.47 -13.04 4.54
N THR A 187 10.95 -13.11 3.30
CA THR A 187 12.32 -13.57 2.99
C THR A 187 13.06 -12.63 2.03
N GLY A 188 12.34 -11.76 1.32
CA GLY A 188 12.89 -10.96 0.23
C GLY A 188 13.26 -11.79 -1.00
N LEU A 189 12.65 -12.96 -1.22
CA LEU A 189 13.07 -13.90 -2.26
C LEU A 189 13.06 -13.29 -3.66
N LEU A 190 11.94 -12.71 -4.09
CA LEU A 190 11.82 -12.17 -5.45
C LEU A 190 12.75 -10.97 -5.66
N TRP A 191 12.89 -10.14 -4.63
CA TRP A 191 13.90 -9.07 -4.60
C TRP A 191 15.32 -9.62 -4.78
N LYS A 192 15.72 -10.63 -4.01
CA LYS A 192 17.05 -11.23 -4.13
C LYS A 192 17.28 -11.83 -5.53
N LEU A 193 16.30 -12.57 -6.04
CA LEU A 193 16.37 -13.19 -7.36
C LEU A 193 16.50 -12.14 -8.46
N PHE A 194 15.60 -11.17 -8.50
CA PHE A 194 15.61 -10.12 -9.52
C PHE A 194 16.89 -9.29 -9.44
N MET A 195 17.30 -8.85 -8.25
CA MET A 195 18.48 -8.01 -8.08
C MET A 195 19.80 -8.74 -8.29
N SER A 196 19.82 -10.08 -8.26
CA SER A 196 21.01 -10.89 -8.58
C SER A 196 21.36 -10.88 -10.07
N ASN A 197 20.45 -10.43 -10.94
CA ASN A 197 20.73 -10.33 -12.37
C ASN A 197 21.74 -9.19 -12.65
N PRO A 198 22.86 -9.46 -13.32
CA PRO A 198 23.85 -8.43 -13.65
C PRO A 198 23.29 -7.27 -14.48
N LYS A 199 22.24 -7.52 -15.29
CA LYS A 199 21.60 -6.49 -16.13
C LYS A 199 20.66 -5.57 -15.34
N SER A 200 20.18 -5.98 -14.17
CA SER A 200 19.27 -5.17 -13.32
C SER A 200 20.01 -4.38 -12.25
N SER A 201 21.29 -4.68 -12.02
CA SER A 201 22.14 -3.78 -11.24
C SER A 201 22.28 -2.47 -12.02
N PRO A 202 22.16 -1.30 -11.36
CA PRO A 202 22.46 -0.04 -12.02
C PRO A 202 23.84 -0.19 -12.63
N ARG A 203 23.96 -0.02 -13.96
CA ARG A 203 25.29 0.15 -14.55
C ARG A 203 25.92 1.28 -13.75
N SER A 204 26.96 0.98 -13.00
CA SER A 204 27.90 1.98 -12.58
C SER A 204 28.37 2.61 -13.89
N THR A 205 27.79 3.74 -14.26
CA THR A 205 28.44 4.64 -15.22
C THR A 205 29.80 4.91 -14.61
N GLY A 206 30.81 4.21 -15.15
CA GLY A 206 32.19 4.50 -14.84
C GLY A 206 32.42 5.98 -15.09
N SER A 207 33.29 6.56 -14.26
CA SER A 207 33.83 7.90 -14.40
C SER A 207 33.89 8.33 -15.86
N VAL A 208 33.07 9.31 -16.20
CA VAL A 208 33.41 10.23 -17.27
C VAL A 208 34.27 11.29 -16.57
N LEU A 209 35.58 11.23 -16.86
CA LEU A 209 36.53 12.31 -16.60
C LEU A 209 36.08 13.60 -17.31
#